data_AF-A0A2E7QQ96-F1
#
_entry.id   AF-A0A2E7QQ96-F1
#
_cell.length_a   1.000
_cell.length_b   1.000
_cell.length_c   1.000
_cell.angle_alpha   90.00
_cell.angle_beta   90.00
_cell.angle_gamma   90.00
#
_symmetry.space_group_name_H-M   'P 1'
#
loop_
_entity.id
_entity.type
_entity.pdbx_description
1 polymer ?
#
loop_
_entity_poly.entity_id
_entity_poly.type
_entity_poly.pdbx_seq_one_letter_code
_entity_poly.pdbx_strand_id
1 'polypeptide(L)'
;PKPHTPFQWSPSDSLDQIKLKQRLLRREVRGRGLKLNLNKPHETMMESWLSRGDRRLGNVILEAYKNGAKFDGWWEHFNYRAWLRAFEECGLDTEFYTHRERKGDEALPWDHIDSAVKKSFLLEDYQWSKEGETRIDCRDQCFACGILPQFIPLRKQTPVEAWECPEVKPRHLRGKKRLDVELIQV
;
A
#
# COMPACT_ATOMS: atom_id res chain seq x y z
N PRO A 1 -2.22 -5.47 -4.27
CA PRO A 1 -2.45 -4.02 -4.02
C PRO A 1 -3.03 -3.77 -2.62
N LYS A 2 -2.51 -2.81 -1.85
CA LYS A 2 -2.96 -2.52 -0.48
C LYS A 2 -3.42 -1.06 -0.34
N PRO A 3 -4.43 -0.77 0.50
CA PRO A 3 -4.83 0.59 0.86
C PRO A 3 -3.66 1.46 1.29
N HIS A 4 -3.75 2.76 1.01
CA HIS A 4 -2.77 3.77 1.43
C HIS A 4 -1.33 3.51 0.92
N THR A 5 -1.19 2.81 -0.20
CA THR A 5 0.09 2.62 -0.90
C THR A 5 0.03 3.21 -2.31
N PRO A 6 1.16 3.53 -2.95
CA PRO A 6 1.18 3.98 -4.35
C PRO A 6 0.48 2.99 -5.29
N PHE A 7 0.59 1.70 -5.03
CA PHE A 7 -0.01 0.67 -5.88
C PHE A 7 -1.49 0.38 -5.57
N GLN A 8 -2.17 1.17 -4.75
CA GLN A 8 -3.57 0.91 -4.37
C GLN A 8 -4.55 0.92 -5.56
N TRP A 9 -4.20 1.60 -6.65
CA TRP A 9 -4.97 1.64 -7.90
C TRP A 9 -4.65 0.51 -8.88
N SER A 10 -3.49 -0.13 -8.70
CA SER A 10 -3.03 -1.21 -9.57
C SER A 10 -3.96 -2.42 -9.46
N PRO A 11 -4.23 -3.15 -10.55
CA PRO A 11 -4.87 -4.45 -10.46
C PRO A 11 -3.96 -5.48 -9.76
N SER A 12 -4.57 -6.50 -9.15
CA SER A 12 -3.86 -7.72 -8.79
C SER A 12 -3.76 -8.61 -10.03
N ASP A 13 -2.66 -9.31 -10.23
CA ASP A 13 -2.52 -10.29 -11.31
C ASP A 13 -3.49 -11.46 -11.14
N SER A 14 -3.82 -12.15 -12.24
CA SER A 14 -4.57 -13.41 -12.19
C SER A 14 -3.78 -14.52 -11.49
N LEU A 15 -4.49 -15.56 -11.01
CA LEU A 15 -3.87 -16.72 -10.39
C LEU A 15 -2.80 -17.37 -11.28
N ASP A 16 -3.03 -17.43 -12.59
CA ASP A 16 -2.11 -18.05 -13.52
C ASP A 16 -0.89 -17.17 -13.79
N GLN A 17 -1.09 -15.85 -13.87
CA GLN A 17 0.02 -14.89 -13.95
C GLN A 17 0.89 -14.96 -12.69
N ILE A 18 0.30 -15.02 -11.50
CA ILE A 18 1.04 -15.17 -10.23
C ILE A 18 1.83 -16.46 -10.24
N LYS A 19 1.21 -17.60 -10.59
CA LYS A 19 1.91 -18.90 -10.67
C LYS A 19 3.07 -18.86 -11.67
N LEU A 20 2.88 -18.24 -12.83
CA LEU A 20 3.92 -18.08 -13.85
C LEU A 20 5.10 -17.25 -13.33
N LYS A 21 4.83 -16.07 -12.76
CA LYS A 21 5.85 -15.18 -12.18
C LYS A 21 6.59 -15.85 -11.01
N GLN A 22 5.87 -16.55 -10.13
CA GLN A 22 6.50 -17.32 -9.05
C GLN A 22 7.38 -18.46 -9.56
N ARG A 23 6.98 -19.16 -10.63
CA ARG A 23 7.79 -20.21 -11.25
C ARG A 23 9.08 -19.63 -11.84
N LEU A 24 8.99 -18.48 -12.49
CA LEU A 24 10.15 -17.74 -12.98
C LEU A 24 11.10 -17.37 -11.83
N LEU A 25 10.58 -16.75 -10.76
CA LEU A 25 11.40 -16.37 -9.60
C LEU A 25 12.11 -17.57 -8.97
N ARG A 26 11.43 -18.71 -8.79
CA ARG A 26 12.06 -19.94 -8.29
C ARG A 26 13.17 -20.47 -9.21
N ARG A 27 13.06 -20.22 -10.52
CA ARG A 27 14.07 -20.65 -11.50
C ARG A 27 15.28 -19.74 -11.49
N GLU A 28 15.08 -18.42 -11.48
CA GLU A 28 16.14 -17.43 -11.66
C GLU A 28 16.81 -17.02 -10.34
N VAL A 29 16.08 -16.96 -9.24
CA VAL A 29 16.62 -16.54 -7.93
C VAL A 29 17.31 -17.73 -7.28
N ARG A 30 18.55 -18.00 -7.71
CA ARG A 30 19.43 -19.04 -7.17
C ARG A 30 20.71 -18.41 -6.64
N GLY A 31 21.17 -18.85 -5.48
CA GLY A 31 22.42 -18.36 -4.89
C GLY A 31 22.56 -18.76 -3.42
N ARG A 32 23.80 -18.87 -2.94
CA ARG A 32 24.06 -19.06 -1.51
C ARG A 32 23.60 -17.82 -0.74
N GLY A 33 22.92 -18.04 0.38
CA GLY A 33 22.42 -16.97 1.26
C GLY A 33 21.08 -16.35 0.84
N LEU A 34 20.48 -16.77 -0.28
CA LEU A 34 19.17 -16.27 -0.70
C LEU A 34 18.04 -17.17 -0.19
N LYS A 35 17.05 -16.56 0.49
CA LYS A 35 15.80 -17.23 0.89
C LYS A 35 14.62 -16.58 0.18
N LEU A 36 13.96 -17.34 -0.69
CA LEU A 36 12.78 -16.89 -1.41
C LEU A 36 11.50 -17.27 -0.64
N ASN A 37 10.80 -16.28 -0.11
CA ASN A 37 9.47 -16.46 0.49
C ASN A 37 8.41 -15.96 -0.49
N LEU A 38 7.42 -16.79 -0.79
CA LEU A 38 6.33 -16.48 -1.72
C LEU A 38 5.00 -16.85 -1.07
N ASN A 39 4.03 -15.95 -1.11
CA ASN A 39 2.66 -16.24 -0.69
C ASN A 39 2.01 -17.23 -1.64
N LYS A 40 1.02 -18.00 -1.17
CA LYS A 40 0.28 -18.86 -2.09
C LYS A 40 -0.61 -18.02 -2.99
N PRO A 41 -0.78 -18.39 -4.28
CA PRO A 41 -1.61 -17.62 -5.21
C PRO A 41 -3.04 -17.39 -4.71
N HIS A 42 -3.68 -18.41 -4.12
CA HIS A 42 -5.05 -18.28 -3.59
C HIS A 42 -5.12 -17.35 -2.37
N GLU A 43 -4.12 -17.35 -1.49
CA GLU A 43 -4.04 -16.40 -0.36
C GLU A 43 -3.94 -14.96 -0.88
N THR A 44 -3.18 -14.75 -1.96
CA THR A 44 -3.07 -13.44 -2.63
C THR A 44 -4.43 -12.94 -3.12
N MET A 45 -5.33 -13.84 -3.57
CA MET A 45 -6.69 -13.47 -3.96
C MET A 45 -7.52 -13.03 -2.76
N MET A 46 -7.52 -13.83 -1.68
CA MET A 46 -8.22 -13.46 -0.44
C MET A 46 -7.73 -12.14 0.13
N GLU A 47 -6.41 -11.96 0.21
CA GLU A 47 -5.82 -10.71 0.63
C GLU A 47 -6.26 -9.53 -0.24
N SER A 48 -6.33 -9.72 -1.56
CA SER A 48 -6.77 -8.69 -2.50
C SER A 48 -8.24 -8.34 -2.29
N TRP A 49 -9.12 -9.34 -2.09
CA TRP A 49 -10.54 -9.14 -1.79
C TRP A 49 -10.74 -8.34 -0.51
N LEU A 50 -10.11 -8.76 0.58
CA LEU A 50 -10.28 -8.15 1.89
C LEU A 50 -9.64 -6.76 1.97
N SER A 51 -8.47 -6.57 1.34
CA SER A 51 -7.78 -5.28 1.36
C SER A 51 -8.45 -4.25 0.46
N ARG A 52 -9.19 -4.68 -0.58
CA ARG A 52 -9.83 -3.79 -1.57
C ARG A 52 -11.35 -3.75 -1.46
N GLY A 53 -11.90 -4.43 -0.47
CA GLY A 53 -13.33 -4.61 -0.25
C GLY A 53 -14.03 -3.32 0.12
N ASP A 54 -15.30 -3.22 -0.26
CA ASP A 54 -16.22 -2.21 0.27
C ASP A 54 -17.19 -2.86 1.27
N ARG A 55 -18.20 -2.10 1.73
CA ARG A 55 -19.17 -2.60 2.74
C ARG A 55 -19.85 -3.90 2.34
N ARG A 56 -19.96 -4.22 1.04
CA ARG A 56 -20.58 -5.46 0.55
C ARG A 56 -19.77 -6.70 0.95
N LEU A 57 -18.46 -6.58 1.17
CA LEU A 57 -17.62 -7.69 1.63
C LEU A 57 -17.99 -8.18 3.02
N GLY A 58 -18.68 -7.38 3.84
CA GLY A 58 -19.19 -7.83 5.14
C GLY A 58 -20.07 -9.07 5.03
N ASN A 59 -20.96 -9.11 4.03
CA ASN A 59 -21.82 -10.28 3.78
C ASN A 59 -20.99 -11.48 3.29
N VAL A 60 -20.02 -11.25 2.42
CA VAL A 60 -19.14 -12.32 1.92
C VAL A 60 -18.35 -12.96 3.05
N ILE A 61 -17.81 -12.16 3.99
CA ILE A 61 -17.07 -12.68 5.15
C ILE A 61 -17.99 -13.56 6.01
N LEU A 62 -19.22 -13.11 6.25
CA LEU A 62 -20.21 -13.88 7.01
C LEU A 62 -20.57 -15.21 6.33
N GLU A 63 -20.84 -15.18 5.02
CA GLU A 63 -21.17 -16.39 4.26
C GLU A 63 -19.96 -17.33 4.13
N ALA A 64 -18.74 -16.80 3.98
CA ALA A 64 -17.53 -17.62 3.97
C ALA A 64 -17.38 -18.39 5.29
N TYR A 65 -17.60 -17.71 6.43
CA TYR A 65 -17.61 -18.36 7.74
C TYR A 65 -18.68 -19.46 7.85
N LYS A 66 -19.93 -19.20 7.42
CA LYS A 66 -20.99 -20.21 7.38
C LYS A 66 -20.66 -21.39 6.48
N ASN A 67 -19.94 -21.15 5.39
CA ASN A 67 -19.43 -22.15 4.46
C ASN A 67 -18.17 -22.90 4.97
N GLY A 68 -17.75 -22.64 6.21
CA GLY A 68 -16.67 -23.38 6.88
C GLY A 68 -15.29 -22.75 6.72
N ALA A 69 -15.19 -21.49 6.29
CA ALA A 69 -13.96 -20.72 6.39
C ALA A 69 -13.62 -20.46 7.87
N LYS A 70 -12.47 -20.96 8.33
CA LYS A 70 -11.98 -20.77 9.69
C LYS A 70 -10.47 -20.91 9.71
N PHE A 71 -9.81 -20.07 10.49
CA PHE A 71 -8.35 -20.08 10.61
C PHE A 71 -7.61 -19.89 9.27
N ASP A 72 -8.19 -19.14 8.34
CA ASP A 72 -7.60 -18.88 7.01
C ASP A 72 -6.29 -18.08 7.02
N GLY A 73 -5.88 -17.56 8.19
CA GLY A 73 -4.54 -17.00 8.41
C GLY A 73 -3.43 -18.06 8.45
N TRP A 74 -3.77 -19.33 8.60
CA TRP A 74 -2.86 -20.47 8.53
C TRP A 74 -3.16 -21.27 7.27
N TRP A 75 -2.16 -21.41 6.40
CA TRP A 75 -2.37 -21.96 5.06
C TRP A 75 -2.93 -23.39 5.10
N GLU A 76 -2.64 -24.17 6.13
CA GLU A 76 -3.11 -25.55 6.30
C GLU A 76 -4.64 -25.62 6.44
N HIS A 77 -5.25 -24.53 6.89
CA HIS A 77 -6.69 -24.41 7.13
C HIS A 77 -7.39 -23.57 6.07
N PHE A 78 -6.64 -22.95 5.15
CA PHE A 78 -7.21 -22.01 4.20
C PHE A 78 -8.24 -22.64 3.26
N ASN A 79 -9.51 -22.23 3.40
CA ASN A 79 -10.63 -22.78 2.66
C ASN A 79 -11.06 -21.87 1.50
N TYR A 80 -10.27 -21.87 0.43
CA TYR A 80 -10.53 -21.02 -0.75
C TYR A 80 -11.92 -21.26 -1.39
N ARG A 81 -12.43 -22.50 -1.34
CA ARG A 81 -13.74 -22.84 -1.91
C ARG A 81 -14.89 -22.19 -1.14
N ALA A 82 -14.79 -22.10 0.19
CA ALA A 82 -15.79 -21.42 1.02
C ALA A 82 -15.92 -19.94 0.65
N TRP A 83 -14.78 -19.28 0.35
CA TRP A 83 -14.79 -17.90 -0.13
C TRP A 83 -15.45 -17.74 -1.50
N LEU A 84 -15.07 -18.57 -2.49
CA LEU A 84 -15.68 -18.51 -3.82
C LEU A 84 -17.20 -18.71 -3.76
N ARG A 85 -17.66 -19.68 -2.96
CA ARG A 85 -19.09 -19.92 -2.73
C ARG A 85 -19.77 -18.72 -2.07
N ALA A 86 -19.13 -18.09 -1.09
CA ALA A 86 -19.66 -16.91 -0.43
C ALA A 86 -19.82 -15.71 -1.39
N PHE A 87 -18.87 -15.53 -2.31
CA PHE A 87 -18.99 -14.53 -3.38
C PHE A 87 -20.18 -14.81 -4.30
N GLU A 88 -20.35 -16.06 -4.72
CA GLU A 88 -21.49 -16.52 -5.54
C GLU A 88 -22.82 -16.28 -4.83
N GLU A 89 -22.95 -16.72 -3.57
CA GLU A 89 -24.16 -16.56 -2.74
C GLU A 89 -24.51 -15.08 -2.48
N CYS A 90 -23.50 -14.20 -2.40
CA CYS A 90 -23.69 -12.75 -2.27
C CYS A 90 -23.94 -12.04 -3.60
N GLY A 91 -23.86 -12.74 -4.73
CA GLY A 91 -23.98 -12.14 -6.07
C GLY A 91 -22.87 -11.13 -6.39
N LEU A 92 -21.67 -11.33 -5.83
CA LEU A 92 -20.53 -10.44 -6.05
C LEU A 92 -19.47 -11.13 -6.91
N ASP A 93 -18.95 -10.37 -7.87
CA ASP A 93 -17.83 -10.82 -8.69
C ASP A 93 -16.50 -10.63 -7.94
N THR A 94 -15.70 -11.69 -7.88
CA THR A 94 -14.34 -11.66 -7.31
C THR A 94 -13.40 -10.75 -8.12
N GLU A 95 -13.57 -10.68 -9.44
CA GLU A 95 -12.68 -9.94 -10.34
C GLU A 95 -12.83 -8.42 -10.19
N PHE A 96 -14.04 -7.97 -9.85
CA PHE A 96 -14.31 -6.58 -9.46
C PHE A 96 -13.36 -6.09 -8.34
N TYR A 97 -13.00 -6.96 -7.39
CA TYR A 97 -12.13 -6.62 -6.27
C TYR A 97 -10.64 -6.89 -6.56
N THR A 98 -10.29 -7.80 -7.47
CA THR A 98 -8.90 -8.17 -7.76
C THR A 98 -8.34 -7.48 -9.00
N HIS A 99 -8.91 -7.75 -10.16
CA HIS A 99 -8.29 -7.48 -11.48
C HIS A 99 -8.75 -6.16 -12.08
N ARG A 100 -9.81 -5.54 -11.54
CA ARG A 100 -10.25 -4.22 -11.99
C ARG A 100 -9.17 -3.16 -11.72
N GLU A 101 -8.74 -2.49 -12.77
CA GLU A 101 -7.96 -1.26 -12.66
C GLU A 101 -8.83 -0.14 -12.10
N ARG A 102 -8.31 0.61 -11.12
CA ARG A 102 -9.01 1.75 -10.51
C ARG A 102 -8.41 3.04 -11.02
N LYS A 103 -9.25 4.03 -11.30
CA LYS A 103 -8.78 5.36 -11.73
C LYS A 103 -8.26 6.15 -10.53
N GLY A 104 -7.34 7.08 -10.79
CA GLY A 104 -6.74 7.92 -9.74
C GLY A 104 -7.75 8.79 -8.99
N ASP A 105 -8.83 9.18 -9.68
CA ASP A 105 -9.94 10.01 -9.18
C ASP A 105 -11.11 9.20 -8.59
N GLU A 106 -11.05 7.87 -8.63
CA GLU A 106 -12.08 7.00 -8.07
C GLU A 106 -12.15 7.16 -6.54
N ALA A 107 -13.36 7.22 -5.99
CA ALA A 107 -13.60 7.11 -4.55
C ALA A 107 -13.29 5.67 -4.09
N LEU A 108 -12.31 5.52 -3.21
CA LEU A 108 -11.87 4.23 -2.70
C LEU A 108 -12.61 3.90 -1.40
N PRO A 109 -12.93 2.61 -1.14
CA PRO A 109 -13.65 2.22 0.07
C PRO A 109 -12.99 2.65 1.38
N TRP A 110 -11.66 2.79 1.38
CA TRP A 110 -10.84 3.21 2.53
C TRP A 110 -10.51 4.71 2.54
N ASP A 111 -11.03 5.52 1.62
CA ASP A 111 -10.75 6.98 1.58
C ASP A 111 -11.22 7.73 2.84
N HIS A 112 -12.11 7.12 3.63
CA HIS A 112 -12.57 7.66 4.91
C HIS A 112 -11.58 7.43 6.07
N ILE A 113 -10.50 6.67 5.83
CA ILE A 113 -9.42 6.43 6.80
C ILE A 113 -8.28 7.38 6.48
N ASP A 114 -7.91 8.20 7.47
CA ASP A 114 -6.80 9.14 7.33
C ASP A 114 -5.48 8.45 7.73
N SER A 115 -4.62 8.17 6.74
CA SER A 115 -3.25 7.68 6.96
C SER A 115 -2.23 8.79 7.12
N ALA A 116 -2.67 10.06 7.17
CA ALA A 116 -1.90 11.30 7.13
C ALA A 116 -1.08 11.53 5.85
N VAL A 117 -0.98 10.52 4.97
CA VAL A 117 -0.37 10.63 3.65
C VAL A 117 -1.45 10.97 2.62
N LYS A 118 -1.25 12.08 1.90
CA LYS A 118 -2.17 12.57 0.88
C LYS A 118 -2.28 11.57 -0.27
N LYS A 119 -3.51 11.32 -0.70
CA LYS A 119 -3.81 10.52 -1.89
C LYS A 119 -3.09 11.03 -3.15
N SER A 120 -2.94 12.36 -3.30
CA SER A 120 -2.20 12.96 -4.41
C SER A 120 -0.71 12.62 -4.41
N PHE A 121 -0.09 12.52 -3.23
CA PHE A 121 1.32 12.11 -3.10
C PHE A 121 1.50 10.65 -3.55
N LEU A 122 0.62 9.75 -3.10
CA LEU A 122 0.64 8.35 -3.51
C LEU A 122 0.38 8.18 -5.02
N LEU A 123 -0.49 9.01 -5.59
CA LEU A 123 -0.82 8.97 -7.02
C LEU A 123 0.38 9.43 -7.87
N GLU A 124 1.09 10.49 -7.46
CA GLU A 124 2.31 10.93 -8.12
C GLU A 124 3.38 9.82 -8.08
N ASP A 125 3.58 9.20 -6.92
CA ASP A 125 4.54 8.09 -6.75
C ASP A 125 4.17 6.87 -7.61
N TYR A 126 2.87 6.60 -7.80
CA TYR A 126 2.40 5.58 -8.72
C TYR A 126 2.73 5.91 -10.18
N GLN A 127 2.59 7.16 -10.62
CA GLN A 127 2.95 7.54 -11.99
C GLN A 127 4.47 7.44 -12.21
N TRP A 128 5.28 7.95 -11.29
CA TRP A 128 6.74 7.81 -11.34
C TRP A 128 7.18 6.35 -11.47
N SER A 129 6.53 5.45 -10.73
CA SER A 129 6.84 4.02 -10.80
C SER A 129 6.62 3.41 -12.19
N LYS A 130 5.66 3.95 -12.98
CA LYS A 130 5.42 3.53 -14.36
C LYS A 130 6.47 4.06 -15.33
N GLU A 131 7.09 5.18 -14.99
CA GLU A 131 8.16 5.82 -15.75
C GLU A 131 9.55 5.29 -15.34
N GLY A 132 9.63 4.43 -14.32
CA GLY A 132 10.89 3.91 -13.77
C GLY A 132 11.62 4.90 -12.87
N GLU A 133 10.93 5.97 -12.44
CA GLU A 133 11.46 7.00 -11.56
C GLU A 133 11.24 6.66 -10.09
N THR A 134 12.12 7.15 -9.22
CA THR A 134 12.02 6.99 -7.78
C THR A 134 12.26 8.31 -7.07
N ARG A 135 11.69 8.45 -5.87
CA ARG A 135 12.06 9.53 -4.96
C ARG A 135 13.33 9.19 -4.21
N ILE A 136 14.16 10.21 -3.99
CA ILE A 136 15.21 10.14 -2.98
C ILE A 136 14.60 10.03 -1.57
N ASP A 137 15.43 9.72 -0.59
CA ASP A 137 15.01 9.62 0.79
C ASP A 137 14.34 10.92 1.26
N CYS A 138 13.13 10.80 1.82
CA CYS A 138 12.38 11.95 2.26
C CYS A 138 12.96 12.60 3.53
N ARG A 139 13.92 11.95 4.21
CA ARG A 139 14.72 12.52 5.31
C ARG A 139 15.70 13.58 4.84
N ASP A 140 16.11 13.52 3.57
CA ASP A 140 16.99 14.53 2.96
C ASP A 140 16.18 15.72 2.41
N GLN A 141 14.96 15.46 1.95
CA GLN A 141 14.09 16.48 1.36
C GLN A 141 12.60 16.20 1.58
N CYS A 142 11.85 17.20 2.08
CA CYS A 142 10.40 17.09 2.21
C CYS A 142 9.68 17.13 0.84
N PHE A 143 8.90 16.09 0.54
CA PHE A 143 8.03 16.00 -0.65
C PHE A 143 6.56 16.34 -0.37
N ALA A 144 6.27 16.95 0.79
CA ALA A 144 4.92 17.36 1.18
C ALA A 144 3.87 16.23 1.16
N CYS A 145 4.26 15.03 1.60
CA CYS A 145 3.39 13.85 1.65
C CYS A 145 2.14 14.02 2.52
N GLY A 146 2.14 14.94 3.50
CA GLY A 146 0.98 15.24 4.36
C GLY A 146 1.26 15.09 5.86
N ILE A 147 2.28 14.32 6.24
CA ILE A 147 2.65 14.05 7.65
C ILE A 147 2.89 15.34 8.44
N LEU A 148 3.74 16.23 7.93
CA LEU A 148 4.13 17.46 8.64
C LEU A 148 2.95 18.40 8.96
N PRO A 149 2.05 18.74 8.02
CA PRO A 149 0.89 19.56 8.36
C PRO A 149 -0.14 18.83 9.25
N GLN A 150 -0.28 17.50 9.14
CA GLN A 150 -1.22 16.75 9.97
C GLN A 150 -0.80 16.70 11.44
N PHE A 151 0.51 16.50 11.69
CA PHE A 151 1.04 16.24 13.02
C PHE A 151 1.77 17.45 13.63
N ILE A 152 1.39 18.69 13.28
CA ILE A 152 2.00 19.91 13.83
C ILE A 152 2.05 19.90 15.38
N PRO A 153 0.97 19.57 16.11
CA PRO A 153 1.00 19.61 17.58
C PRO A 153 1.99 18.60 18.16
N LEU A 154 2.06 17.40 17.56
CA LEU A 154 2.98 16.35 17.98
C LEU A 154 4.42 16.73 17.67
N ARG A 155 4.70 17.19 16.44
CA ARG A 155 6.02 17.66 16.01
C ARG A 155 6.61 18.71 16.96
N LYS A 156 5.78 19.64 17.46
CA LYS A 156 6.21 20.69 18.40
C LYS A 156 6.66 20.15 19.76
N GLN A 157 6.13 19.01 20.17
CA GLN A 157 6.42 18.36 21.44
C GLN A 157 7.53 17.30 21.31
N THR A 158 7.86 16.87 20.09
CA THR A 158 8.90 15.89 19.82
C THR A 158 10.28 16.56 19.66
N PRO A 159 11.32 16.09 20.39
CA PRO A 159 12.70 16.50 20.15
C PRO A 159 13.11 16.32 18.68
N VAL A 160 14.03 17.14 18.18
CA VAL A 160 14.40 17.15 16.75
C VAL A 160 14.97 15.80 16.33
N GLU A 161 15.84 15.23 17.15
CA GLU A 161 16.47 13.93 17.00
C GLU A 161 15.48 12.75 17.02
N ALA A 162 14.27 12.96 17.54
CA ALA A 162 13.21 11.95 17.59
C ALA A 162 12.18 12.12 16.45
N TRP A 163 12.31 13.16 15.62
CA TRP A 163 11.41 13.43 14.50
C TRP A 163 12.13 13.28 13.15
N GLU A 164 11.87 12.18 12.46
CA GLU A 164 12.58 11.79 11.23
C GLU A 164 12.26 12.64 10.00
N CYS A 165 11.12 13.35 9.93
CA CYS A 165 10.87 14.18 8.75
C CYS A 165 11.75 15.45 8.78
N PRO A 166 12.28 15.88 7.63
CA PRO A 166 13.16 17.04 7.58
C PRO A 166 12.39 18.32 7.88
N GLU A 167 13.13 19.33 8.30
CA GLU A 167 12.58 20.68 8.43
C GLU A 167 12.11 21.20 7.08
N VAL A 168 10.90 21.76 7.07
CA VAL A 168 10.38 22.41 5.86
C VAL A 168 10.88 23.83 5.83
N LYS A 169 11.64 24.20 4.80
CA LYS A 169 11.93 25.62 4.55
C LYS A 169 10.61 26.40 4.43
N PRO A 170 10.37 27.40 5.29
CA PRO A 170 9.21 28.28 5.18
C PRO A 170 9.07 28.82 3.76
N ARG A 171 7.82 28.98 3.28
CA ARG A 171 7.55 29.39 1.90
C ARG A 171 8.31 30.66 1.48
N HIS A 172 8.45 31.63 2.40
CA HIS A 172 9.16 32.89 2.19
C HIS A 172 10.70 32.77 2.09
N LEU A 173 11.27 31.61 2.47
CA LEU A 173 12.70 31.30 2.37
C LEU A 173 13.04 30.34 1.22
N ARG A 174 12.03 29.78 0.53
CA ARG A 174 12.26 28.89 -0.62
C ARG A 174 12.79 29.72 -1.80
N GLY A 175 13.88 29.29 -2.44
CA GLY A 175 14.50 29.97 -3.58
C GLY A 175 15.59 31.00 -3.24
N LYS A 176 15.78 31.35 -1.96
CA LYS A 176 16.94 32.14 -1.52
C LYS A 176 18.14 31.20 -1.35
N LYS A 177 19.28 31.52 -2.00
CA LYS A 177 20.57 30.84 -1.74
C LYS A 177 20.86 30.92 -0.24
N ARG A 178 21.40 29.84 0.33
CA ARG A 178 21.84 29.81 1.73
C ARG A 178 22.83 30.97 1.90
N LEU A 179 22.49 31.96 2.73
CA LEU A 179 23.51 32.86 3.25
C LEU A 179 24.28 32.01 4.25
N ASP A 180 25.54 31.74 3.96
CA ASP A 180 26.43 31.09 4.90
C ASP A 180 26.51 31.99 6.13
N VAL A 181 25.87 31.54 7.21
CA VAL A 181 25.98 32.21 8.50
C VAL A 181 27.31 31.77 9.07
N GLU A 182 28.35 32.56 8.83
CA GLU A 182 29.60 32.45 9.57
C GLU A 182 29.28 32.53 11.06
N LEU A 183 29.75 31.51 11.79
CA LEU A 183 29.72 31.41 13.23
C LEU A 183 30.41 32.65 13.82
N ILE A 184 29.62 33.58 14.37
CA ILE A 184 30.16 34.59 15.28
C ILE A 184 30.54 33.84 16.56
N GLN A 185 31.82 33.52 16.69
CA GLN A 185 32.43 33.22 17.98
C GLN A 185 32.35 34.48 18.84
N VAL A 186 31.65 34.39 19.97
CA VAL A 186 31.82 35.28 21.13
C VAL A 186 32.26 34.43 22.30
#